data_AF-A0A969BIS9-F1
#
_entry.id   AF-A0A969BIS9-F1
#
_cell.length_a   1.000
_cell.length_b   1.000
_cell.length_c   1.000
_cell.angle_alpha   90.00
_cell.angle_beta   90.00
_cell.angle_gamma   90.00
#
_symmetry.space_group_name_H-M   'P 1'
#
loop_
_entity.id
_entity.type
_entity.pdbx_description
1 polymer ?
#
loop_
_entity_poly.entity_id
_entity_poly.type
_entity_poly.pdbx_seq_one_letter_code
_entity_poly.pdbx_strand_id
1 'polypeptide(L)'
;MPNRTKKGELEKLDYNNPAYDDLEEQLHDLEDSFHVKFGEYLEDALQDVHDQYCPENDVLMPIAYLGKGIFVEADAFPGQETRLVLAPEPTRIILSVGTDRNDVVWTAK
;
A
#
# COMPACT_ATOMS: atom_id res chain seq x y z
N MET A 1 -4.19 16.29 -12.28
CA MET A 1 -4.93 16.65 -11.05
C MET A 1 -4.11 16.16 -9.87
N PRO A 2 -3.66 17.01 -8.94
CA PRO A 2 -3.01 16.50 -7.73
C PRO A 2 -4.07 15.80 -6.89
N ASN A 3 -3.92 14.50 -6.72
CA ASN A 3 -4.86 13.66 -5.99
C ASN A 3 -4.79 14.07 -4.50
N ARG A 4 -5.79 14.83 -4.03
CA ARG A 4 -5.82 15.39 -2.68
C ARG A 4 -6.37 14.32 -1.74
N THR A 5 -5.51 13.43 -1.28
CA THR A 5 -5.87 12.40 -0.30
C THR A 5 -5.82 12.99 1.11
N LYS A 6 -6.66 12.49 2.04
CA LYS A 6 -6.64 12.92 3.46
C LYS A 6 -5.24 12.82 4.08
N LYS A 7 -4.45 11.79 3.70
CA LYS A 7 -3.03 11.64 4.06
C LYS A 7 -2.18 12.86 3.66
N GLY A 8 -2.38 13.41 2.46
CA GLY A 8 -1.67 14.60 2.00
C GLY A 8 -2.13 15.93 2.63
N GLU A 9 -3.26 15.95 3.33
CA GLU A 9 -3.72 17.09 4.14
C GLU A 9 -3.17 17.01 5.57
N LEU A 10 -3.11 15.82 6.17
CA LEU A 10 -2.47 15.56 7.47
C LEU A 10 -0.99 15.92 7.48
N GLU A 11 -0.25 15.59 6.41
CA GLU A 11 1.19 15.92 6.26
C GLU A 11 1.50 17.43 6.40
N LYS A 12 0.50 18.31 6.30
CA LYS A 12 0.65 19.78 6.34
C LYS A 12 0.22 20.42 7.65
N LEU A 13 -0.31 19.65 8.59
CA LEU A 13 -0.81 20.16 9.86
C LEU A 13 0.22 19.92 10.97
N ASP A 14 0.34 20.90 11.87
CA ASP A 14 1.07 20.71 13.13
C ASP A 14 0.27 19.73 14.01
N TYR A 15 0.97 18.80 14.66
CA TYR A 15 0.37 17.81 15.55
C TYR A 15 -0.49 18.41 16.67
N ASN A 16 -0.17 19.64 17.11
CA ASN A 16 -0.95 20.31 18.16
C ASN A 16 -2.20 21.03 17.64
N ASN A 17 -2.53 20.89 16.35
CA ASN A 17 -3.73 21.48 15.78
C ASN A 17 -4.94 20.60 16.09
N PRO A 18 -6.02 21.12 16.71
CA PRO A 18 -7.24 20.34 16.98
C PRO A 18 -7.86 19.67 15.73
N ALA A 19 -7.64 20.23 14.54
CA ALA A 19 -8.09 19.63 13.28
C ALA A 19 -7.28 18.40 12.86
N TYR A 20 -6.12 18.15 13.48
CA TYR A 20 -5.32 16.94 13.26
C TYR A 20 -6.06 15.71 13.80
N ASP A 21 -6.53 15.79 15.05
CA ASP A 21 -7.26 14.71 15.72
C ASP A 21 -8.51 14.30 14.92
N ASP A 22 -9.33 15.28 14.49
CA ASP A 22 -10.54 15.03 13.70
C ASP A 22 -10.23 14.37 12.34
N LEU A 23 -9.07 14.68 11.75
CA LEU A 23 -8.65 14.11 10.46
C LEU A 23 -8.02 12.72 10.61
N GLU A 24 -7.30 12.47 11.70
CA GLU A 24 -6.76 11.16 12.06
C GLU A 24 -7.90 10.17 12.32
N GLU A 25 -8.89 10.53 13.14
CA GLU A 25 -10.06 9.69 13.42
C GLU A 25 -10.79 9.30 12.13
N GLN A 26 -11.05 10.28 11.26
CA GLN A 26 -11.67 10.04 9.95
C GLN A 26 -10.83 9.18 9.00
N LEU A 27 -9.51 9.18 9.15
CA LEU A 27 -8.62 8.32 8.37
C LEU A 27 -8.68 6.89 8.92
N HIS A 28 -8.64 6.72 10.24
CA HIS A 28 -8.74 5.43 10.90
C HIS A 28 -10.09 4.76 10.60
N ASP A 29 -11.21 5.48 10.70
CA ASP A 29 -12.53 4.97 10.32
C ASP A 29 -12.56 4.45 8.88
N LEU A 30 -11.87 5.14 7.97
CA LEU A 30 -11.79 4.72 6.57
C LEU A 30 -10.93 3.48 6.42
N GLU A 31 -9.75 3.44 7.04
CA GLU A 31 -8.82 2.31 7.00
C GLU A 31 -9.45 1.05 7.62
N ASP A 32 -10.15 1.18 8.75
CA ASP A 32 -10.91 0.09 9.38
C ASP A 32 -12.04 -0.39 8.49
N SER A 33 -12.84 0.52 7.93
CA SER A 33 -13.93 0.13 7.02
C SER A 33 -13.43 -0.59 5.76
N PHE A 34 -12.24 -0.24 5.29
CA PHE A 34 -11.58 -0.89 4.16
C PHE A 34 -11.09 -2.28 4.55
N HIS A 35 -10.41 -2.40 5.69
CA HIS A 35 -9.90 -3.66 6.19
C HIS A 35 -11.04 -4.65 6.50
N VAL A 36 -12.12 -4.22 7.15
CA VAL A 36 -13.29 -5.08 7.41
C VAL A 36 -13.92 -5.62 6.11
N LYS A 37 -13.92 -4.84 5.03
CA LYS A 37 -14.58 -5.22 3.77
C LYS A 37 -13.69 -6.04 2.84
N PHE A 38 -12.40 -5.74 2.81
CA PHE A 38 -11.48 -6.22 1.77
C PHE A 38 -10.20 -6.83 2.34
N GLY A 39 -9.98 -6.78 3.65
CA GLY A 39 -8.76 -7.20 4.34
C GLY A 39 -8.36 -8.63 3.98
N GLU A 40 -9.22 -9.59 4.31
CA GLU A 40 -8.98 -11.02 4.05
C GLU A 40 -8.65 -11.30 2.57
N TYR A 41 -9.48 -10.80 1.63
CA TYR A 41 -9.25 -11.01 0.19
C TYR A 41 -7.91 -10.42 -0.30
N LEU A 42 -7.53 -9.24 0.19
CA LEU A 42 -6.30 -8.60 -0.21
C LEU A 42 -5.08 -9.20 0.50
N GLU A 43 -5.21 -9.65 1.74
CA GLU A 43 -4.16 -10.35 2.48
C GLU A 43 -3.82 -11.67 1.79
N ASP A 44 -4.81 -12.45 1.36
CA ASP A 44 -4.59 -13.67 0.57
C ASP A 44 -3.82 -13.36 -0.73
N ALA A 45 -4.23 -12.32 -1.45
CA ALA A 45 -3.55 -11.90 -2.68
C ALA A 45 -2.12 -11.40 -2.43
N LEU A 46 -1.89 -10.69 -1.32
CA LEU A 46 -0.57 -10.21 -0.93
C LEU A 46 0.33 -11.36 -0.48
N GLN A 47 -0.21 -12.37 0.21
CA GLN A 47 0.51 -13.58 0.58
C GLN A 47 0.98 -14.32 -0.67
N ASP A 48 0.11 -14.55 -1.65
CA ASP A 48 0.48 -15.19 -2.92
C ASP A 48 1.61 -14.44 -3.63
N VAL A 49 1.56 -13.10 -3.64
CA VAL A 49 2.62 -12.26 -4.23
C VAL A 49 3.91 -12.33 -3.42
N HIS A 50 3.84 -12.30 -2.09
CA HIS A 50 5.03 -12.42 -1.24
C HIS A 50 5.71 -13.78 -1.43
N ASP A 51 4.96 -14.88 -1.37
CA ASP A 51 5.47 -16.23 -1.56
C ASP A 51 6.22 -16.39 -2.90
N GLN A 52 5.76 -15.70 -3.95
CA GLN A 52 6.36 -15.78 -5.27
C GLN A 52 7.59 -14.89 -5.46
N TYR A 53 7.59 -13.66 -4.92
CA TYR A 53 8.57 -12.64 -5.29
C TYR A 53 9.52 -12.24 -4.16
N CYS A 54 9.09 -12.35 -2.91
CA CYS A 54 9.81 -11.90 -1.73
C CYS A 54 9.38 -12.68 -0.46
N PRO A 55 9.61 -14.01 -0.42
CA PRO A 55 9.06 -14.90 0.61
C PRO A 55 9.61 -14.62 2.02
N GLU A 56 10.77 -13.96 2.11
CA GLU A 56 11.39 -13.59 3.39
C GLU A 56 10.82 -12.28 3.98
N ASN A 57 10.01 -11.53 3.23
CA ASN A 57 9.38 -10.30 3.71
C ASN A 57 8.04 -10.59 4.39
N ASP A 58 7.85 -10.02 5.58
CA ASP A 58 6.56 -10.06 6.28
C ASP A 58 5.43 -9.44 5.42
N VAL A 59 4.28 -10.10 5.40
CA VAL A 59 3.06 -9.55 4.80
C VAL A 59 2.45 -8.54 5.79
N LEU A 60 2.26 -7.31 5.34
CA LEU A 60 1.66 -6.24 6.14
C LEU A 60 0.17 -6.09 5.83
N MET A 61 -0.50 -5.25 6.61
CA MET A 61 -1.91 -4.88 6.37
C MET A 61 -2.09 -4.29 4.97
N PRO A 62 -3.19 -4.58 4.25
CA PRO A 62 -3.39 -4.11 2.87
C PRO A 62 -3.27 -2.58 2.69
N ILE A 63 -3.63 -1.81 3.71
CA ILE A 63 -3.52 -0.34 3.70
C ILE A 63 -2.07 0.15 3.57
N ALA A 64 -1.08 -0.64 4.00
CA ALA A 64 0.34 -0.31 3.91
C ALA A 64 0.85 -0.29 2.46
N TYR A 65 0.21 -1.07 1.58
CA TYR A 65 0.58 -1.17 0.17
C TYR A 65 -0.01 -0.03 -0.67
N LEU A 66 -0.93 0.77 -0.12
CA LEU A 66 -1.52 1.92 -0.82
C LEU A 66 -0.53 3.08 -0.95
N GLY A 67 -0.70 3.91 -1.98
CA GLY A 67 0.11 5.11 -2.18
C GLY A 67 1.54 4.79 -2.64
N LYS A 68 2.53 4.94 -1.75
CA LYS A 68 3.95 4.68 -2.08
C LYS A 68 4.33 3.20 -2.00
N GLY A 69 3.44 2.36 -1.46
CA GLY A 69 3.70 0.95 -1.21
C GLY A 69 4.75 0.72 -0.13
N ILE A 70 5.15 -0.55 0.02
CA ILE A 70 6.17 -0.97 0.96
C ILE A 70 7.44 -1.39 0.22
N PHE A 71 8.59 -1.27 0.88
CA PHE A 71 9.81 -1.87 0.37
C PHE A 71 9.79 -3.37 0.64
N VAL A 72 10.25 -4.13 -0.35
CA VAL A 72 10.49 -5.58 -0.23
C VAL A 72 11.86 -5.89 -0.81
N GLU A 73 12.45 -7.01 -0.42
CA GLU A 73 13.65 -7.55 -1.04
C GLU A 73 13.22 -8.65 -2.02
N ALA A 74 13.08 -8.30 -3.29
CA ALA A 74 12.66 -9.27 -4.29
C ALA A 74 13.83 -10.20 -4.69
N ASP A 75 13.62 -11.52 -4.61
CA ASP A 75 14.66 -12.53 -4.89
C ASP A 75 15.25 -12.41 -6.29
N ALA A 76 14.43 -12.03 -7.26
CA ALA A 76 14.84 -11.86 -8.66
C ALA A 76 15.68 -10.58 -8.89
N PHE A 77 15.71 -9.66 -7.93
CA PHE A 77 16.33 -8.34 -8.06
C PHE A 77 17.21 -7.98 -6.84
N PRO A 78 18.21 -8.82 -6.50
CA PRO A 78 19.02 -8.61 -5.30
C PRO A 78 19.75 -7.26 -5.36
N GLY A 79 19.65 -6.50 -4.25
CA GLY A 79 20.29 -5.20 -4.10
C GLY A 79 19.64 -4.04 -4.87
N GLN A 80 18.49 -4.27 -5.53
CA GLN A 80 17.73 -3.19 -6.17
C GLN A 80 16.64 -2.69 -5.23
N GLU A 81 16.29 -1.40 -5.36
CA GLU A 81 15.13 -0.85 -4.66
C GLU A 81 13.86 -1.43 -5.26
N THR A 82 13.19 -2.31 -4.52
CA THR A 82 11.91 -2.91 -4.94
C THR A 82 10.77 -2.55 -3.99
N ARG A 83 9.58 -2.32 -4.57
CA ARG A 83 8.37 -2.02 -3.81
C ARG A 83 7.16 -2.77 -4.31
N LEU A 84 6.28 -3.15 -3.39
CA LEU A 84 4.93 -3.63 -3.71
C LEU A 84 3.91 -2.52 -3.47
N VAL A 85 3.09 -2.24 -4.49
CA VAL A 85 2.07 -1.18 -4.46
C VAL A 85 0.70 -1.74 -4.83
N LEU A 86 -0.29 -1.50 -3.98
CA LEU A 86 -1.71 -1.74 -4.25
C LEU A 86 -2.32 -0.51 -4.93
N ALA A 87 -2.73 -0.67 -6.19
CA ALA A 87 -3.36 0.38 -6.98
C ALA A 87 -4.85 0.07 -7.19
N PRO A 88 -5.80 1.00 -6.95
CA PRO A 88 -7.23 0.71 -6.95
C PRO A 88 -7.90 0.68 -8.34
N GLU A 89 -7.31 1.29 -9.38
CA GLU A 89 -7.97 1.50 -10.69
C GLU A 89 -7.13 1.00 -11.90
N PRO A 90 -7.43 -0.18 -12.48
CA PRO A 90 -8.15 -1.30 -11.85
C PRO A 90 -7.37 -1.87 -10.66
N THR A 91 -8.05 -2.56 -9.74
CA THR A 91 -7.43 -3.09 -8.52
C THR A 91 -6.36 -4.13 -8.84
N ARG A 92 -5.11 -3.83 -8.50
CA ARG A 92 -3.94 -4.65 -8.85
C ARG A 92 -2.77 -4.41 -7.90
N ILE A 93 -1.86 -5.38 -7.83
CA ILE A 93 -0.58 -5.27 -7.13
C ILE A 93 0.52 -5.09 -8.17
N ILE A 94 1.38 -4.10 -7.94
CA ILE A 94 2.48 -3.72 -8.82
C ILE A 94 3.79 -3.96 -8.06
N LEU A 95 4.71 -4.69 -8.70
CA LEU A 95 6.11 -4.76 -8.31
C LEU A 95 6.89 -3.67 -9.05
N SER A 96 7.29 -2.63 -8.33
CA SER A 96 8.16 -1.58 -8.83
C SER A 96 9.63 -1.93 -8.58
N VAL A 97 10.48 -1.79 -9.59
CA VAL A 97 11.93 -2.05 -9.51
C VAL A 97 12.68 -0.82 -10.01
N GLY A 98 13.44 -0.18 -9.12
CA GLY A 98 14.07 1.11 -9.42
C GLY A 98 13.05 2.19 -9.79
N THR A 99 13.42 3.09 -10.71
CA THR A 99 12.58 4.24 -11.08
C THR A 99 11.63 3.98 -12.24
N ASP A 100 11.95 3.00 -13.10
CA ASP A 100 11.38 2.93 -14.45
C ASP A 100 10.58 1.65 -14.72
N ARG A 101 10.77 0.60 -13.92
CA ARG A 101 10.12 -0.70 -14.14
C ARG A 101 8.97 -0.92 -13.16
N ASN A 102 7.81 -1.24 -13.71
CA ASN A 102 6.60 -1.58 -12.98
C ASN A 102 5.94 -2.79 -13.62
N ASP A 103 5.91 -3.90 -12.91
CA ASP A 103 5.28 -5.14 -13.36
C ASP A 103 3.98 -5.36 -12.59
N VAL A 104 2.86 -5.58 -13.29
CA VAL A 104 1.61 -5.99 -12.64
C VAL A 104 1.73 -7.46 -12.30
N VAL A 105 1.78 -7.78 -11.00
CA VAL A 105 2.01 -9.15 -10.50
C VAL A 105 0.73 -9.84 -10.05
N TRP A 106 -0.33 -9.07 -9.81
CA TRP A 106 -1.66 -9.59 -9.50
C TRP A 106 -2.73 -8.59 -9.94
N THR A 107 -3.90 -9.07 -10.35
CA THR A 107 -5.07 -8.23 -10.70
C THR A 107 -6.32 -8.85 -10.08
N ALA A 108 -7.15 -8.02 -9.45
CA ALA A 108 -8.43 -8.45 -8.90
C ALA A 108 -9.32 -9.00 -10.02
N LYS A 109 -10.07 -10.07 -9.72
CA LYS A 109 -11.00 -10.70 -10.65
C LYS A 109 -12.38 -10.06 -10.60
#